data_AF-A0AAJ6ZJT2-F1
#
_entry.id   AF-A0AAJ6ZJT2-F1
#
_cell.length_a   1.000
_cell.length_b   1.000
_cell.length_c   1.000
_cell.angle_alpha   90.00
_cell.angle_beta   90.00
_cell.angle_gamma   90.00
#
_symmetry.space_group_name_H-M   'P 1'
#
loop_
_entity.id
_entity.type
_entity.pdbx_description
1 polymer ?
#
loop_
_entity_poly.entity_id
_entity_poly.type
_entity_poly.pdbx_seq_one_letter_code
_entity_poly.pdbx_strand_id
1 'polypeptide(L)'
;MKTSTALILLVHLSLHTVDEGQAVDPSCRCIRYTSTYGKERGTFSSPDYPRPYSAHPACYMYTFIAASHQIVEIFFTDFDIYKENLDCTRGDFVKVYSEVGVHGPGPPSITEYSMWSRVLCGNRADAPPAIYSHGPVLILELNVGTKVTNATGFIGTFKFIDRRNFETDGIHVQDTWCDYIFDSNPNTPAHGRLYSPRYPSSYPNNIRCNYHFKARKYERIKLVFEELFLQKGDESCLNRADIVKVYDGRSSTAPMLSILCNEVVGYEIMSTGPDLLVQFTANSNMPGQGFKARYQFQMEDNTNADTLKASTDDSGSSFGPAVSAATSSCHQIFKSDKSKNGTITSPKYPLSYLPNTQCHYDFFGRGRERVRLVFEDFSLQKITGHTMDCDNTDSIDIFLYVEGRLEKMVSLCRNELPKPIMSNGPKLSMIFRGLHSLRNSRGFKISYAFVTDYAIKSGKQLLEFPCAFAYNSSERGRGVITSPNYPGIYPRDTECNYFFYGNRDERVRLHFTHFDIEGVIPCKAVSASDYMQFSSQMVDVESPRYCGQLNELHFTSKNNFLKLTFKSNDRLDATGFRAEYIFLRDSEMHSMTMPEFADNGASLLAPILVWQITFMKLIEVV
;
A
#
# COMPACT_ATOMS: atom_id res chain seq x y z
N MET A 1 69.63 50.24 12.40
CA MET A 1 69.89 49.29 13.50
C MET A 1 68.56 48.82 14.10
N LYS A 2 68.29 47.52 13.93
CA LYS A 2 67.56 46.57 14.79
C LYS A 2 66.16 46.91 15.39
N THR A 3 65.18 46.13 14.91
CA THR A 3 64.15 45.31 15.63
C THR A 3 63.18 46.00 16.60
N SER A 4 61.88 45.69 16.65
CA SER A 4 61.29 44.35 16.73
C SER A 4 59.78 44.35 16.38
N THR A 5 59.36 43.29 15.70
CA THR A 5 57.98 42.86 15.46
C THR A 5 57.35 42.24 16.71
N ALA A 6 56.05 42.47 16.92
CA ALA A 6 55.18 41.66 17.78
C ALA A 6 53.82 41.47 17.08
N LEU A 7 53.52 40.20 16.80
CA LEU A 7 52.32 39.69 16.14
C LEU A 7 51.24 39.46 17.20
N ILE A 8 50.06 40.10 17.09
CA ILE A 8 48.90 39.80 17.94
C ILE A 8 47.90 38.98 17.11
N LEU A 9 47.70 37.74 17.54
CA LEU A 9 46.69 36.80 17.04
C LEU A 9 45.31 37.21 17.59
N LEU A 10 44.40 37.64 16.73
CA LEU A 10 42.98 37.86 17.09
C LEU A 10 42.20 36.55 16.86
N VAL A 11 41.87 35.87 17.96
CA VAL A 11 40.91 34.77 18.00
C VAL A 11 39.51 35.37 17.85
N HIS A 12 38.86 35.18 16.69
CA HIS A 12 37.44 35.47 16.53
C HIS A 12 36.60 34.41 17.25
N LEU A 13 36.18 34.73 18.49
CA LEU A 13 34.99 34.10 19.08
C LEU A 13 33.75 34.62 18.35
N SER A 14 33.09 33.75 17.59
CA SER A 14 31.77 33.97 17.04
C SER A 14 30.74 34.01 18.17
N LEU A 15 30.38 35.23 18.62
CA LEU A 15 29.26 35.47 19.51
C LEU A 15 27.94 35.13 18.80
N HIS A 16 27.20 34.17 19.33
CA HIS A 16 25.79 33.94 19.02
C HIS A 16 24.98 35.14 19.50
N THR A 17 24.45 35.96 18.60
CA THR A 17 23.44 36.96 18.96
C THR A 17 22.06 36.30 18.94
N VAL A 18 21.66 35.78 20.11
CA VAL A 18 20.27 35.39 20.41
C VAL A 18 19.55 36.65 20.89
N ASP A 19 18.52 37.07 20.19
CA ASP A 19 17.64 38.17 20.62
C ASP A 19 16.62 37.61 21.61
N GLU A 20 16.82 37.86 22.91
CA GLU A 20 15.88 37.48 23.98
C GLU A 20 14.67 38.43 23.96
N GLY A 21 13.67 38.11 23.14
CA GLY A 21 12.37 38.80 23.14
C GLY A 21 11.47 38.34 24.30
N GLN A 22 10.68 39.25 24.87
CA GLN A 22 9.78 38.99 26.01
C GLN A 22 8.67 37.96 25.68
N ALA A 23 8.50 36.97 26.56
CA ALA A 23 7.45 35.94 26.52
C ALA A 23 6.10 36.43 27.06
N VAL A 24 5.01 35.80 26.62
CA VAL A 24 3.61 36.04 27.05
C VAL A 24 3.31 35.40 28.42
N ASP A 25 4.10 34.41 28.83
CA ASP A 25 4.21 33.97 30.23
C ASP A 25 5.54 34.54 30.78
N PRO A 26 5.53 35.38 31.83
CA PRO A 26 6.76 35.92 32.43
C PRO A 26 7.74 34.82 32.92
N SER A 27 7.33 33.55 32.94
CA SER A 27 8.13 32.40 33.38
C SER A 27 8.85 31.60 32.28
N CYS A 28 8.55 31.81 30.98
CA CYS A 28 9.20 31.10 29.87
C CYS A 28 10.36 31.90 29.25
N ARG A 29 11.51 31.25 28.98
CA ARG A 29 12.62 31.86 28.22
C ARG A 29 12.37 31.71 26.72
N CYS A 30 12.30 32.83 25.99
CA CYS A 30 12.07 32.85 24.55
C CYS A 30 13.36 32.92 23.74
N ILE A 31 13.43 32.12 22.68
CA ILE A 31 14.53 32.08 21.72
C ILE A 31 13.92 32.25 20.33
N ARG A 32 14.37 33.28 19.57
CA ARG A 32 13.79 33.63 18.27
C ARG A 32 14.76 33.42 17.11
N TYR A 33 14.26 32.81 16.04
CA TYR A 33 14.95 32.62 14.76
C TYR A 33 14.13 33.26 13.65
N THR A 34 14.68 34.25 12.93
CA THR A 34 13.94 34.93 11.86
C THR A 34 14.71 34.97 10.55
N SER A 35 13.99 34.95 9.43
CA SER A 35 14.56 35.08 8.08
C SER A 35 15.15 36.47 7.82
N THR A 36 14.67 37.50 8.51
CA THR A 36 15.05 38.91 8.34
C THR A 36 16.53 39.20 8.62
N TYR A 37 17.23 38.34 9.36
CA TYR A 37 18.67 38.48 9.64
C TYR A 37 19.56 37.72 8.64
N GLY A 38 19.02 37.29 7.49
CA GLY A 38 19.79 36.69 6.39
C GLY A 38 20.18 35.22 6.59
N LYS A 39 19.66 34.54 7.61
CA LYS A 39 19.87 33.10 7.82
C LYS A 39 18.63 32.31 7.38
N GLU A 40 18.64 31.83 6.15
CA GLU A 40 17.58 30.95 5.61
C GLU A 40 17.56 29.55 6.24
N ARG A 41 18.63 29.19 6.95
CA ARG A 41 18.78 27.93 7.67
C ARG A 41 19.68 28.12 8.90
N GLY A 42 19.56 27.23 9.86
CA GLY A 42 20.42 27.24 11.06
C GLY A 42 20.23 26.03 11.94
N THR A 43 20.85 26.07 13.12
CA THR A 43 20.72 25.06 14.16
C THR A 43 20.04 25.65 15.41
N PHE A 44 19.36 24.79 16.16
CA PHE A 44 18.77 25.10 17.45
C PHE A 44 18.98 23.92 18.39
N SER A 45 19.06 24.17 19.69
CA SER A 45 19.22 23.12 20.70
C SER A 45 18.48 23.46 21.99
N SER A 46 18.12 22.43 22.73
CA SER A 46 17.70 22.56 24.12
C SER A 46 18.85 23.15 24.96
N PRO A 47 18.54 23.69 26.16
CA PRO A 47 19.57 24.09 27.10
C PRO A 47 20.49 22.93 27.46
N ASP A 48 21.74 23.25 27.79
CA ASP A 48 22.77 22.32 28.28
C ASP A 48 23.21 21.20 27.32
N TYR A 49 22.50 20.96 26.21
CA TYR A 49 22.84 19.94 25.21
C TYR A 49 24.31 20.07 24.75
N PRO A 50 25.08 18.97 24.68
CA PRO A 50 24.67 17.56 24.80
C PRO A 50 24.65 17.02 26.24
N ARG A 51 24.80 17.87 27.26
CA ARG A 51 24.69 17.43 28.66
C ARG A 51 23.21 17.32 29.05
N PRO A 52 22.88 16.48 30.05
CA PRO A 52 21.53 16.40 30.58
C PRO A 52 20.99 17.77 30.99
N TYR A 53 19.76 18.09 30.59
CA TYR A 53 19.13 19.34 30.97
C TYR A 53 18.77 19.35 32.46
N SER A 54 18.84 20.53 33.06
CA SER A 54 18.62 20.70 34.49
C SER A 54 17.15 20.49 34.88
N ALA A 55 16.90 19.72 35.95
CA ALA A 55 15.54 19.42 36.44
C ALA A 55 14.99 20.49 37.36
N HIS A 56 14.63 21.62 36.76
CA HIS A 56 13.90 22.69 37.41
C HIS A 56 12.68 23.02 36.54
N PRO A 57 11.53 23.40 37.14
CA PRO A 57 10.39 23.91 36.39
C PRO A 57 10.86 25.05 35.49
N ALA A 58 10.99 24.76 34.21
CA ALA A 58 11.55 25.66 33.23
C ALA A 58 10.81 25.47 31.93
N CYS A 59 10.44 26.59 31.33
CA CYS A 59 9.76 26.65 30.06
C CYS A 59 10.66 27.37 29.05
N TYR A 60 10.89 26.75 27.89
CA TYR A 60 11.66 27.33 26.80
C TYR A 60 10.83 27.38 25.53
N MET A 61 10.72 28.56 24.92
CA MET A 61 9.91 28.78 23.73
C MET A 61 10.79 29.14 22.53
N TYR A 62 10.85 28.24 21.55
CA TYR A 62 11.62 28.41 20.32
C TYR A 62 10.68 28.89 19.21
N THR A 63 10.83 30.13 18.77
CA THR A 63 9.96 30.76 17.77
C THR A 63 10.70 30.95 16.46
N PHE A 64 10.19 30.34 15.39
CA PHE A 64 10.73 30.44 14.03
C PHE A 64 9.80 31.30 13.18
N ILE A 65 10.31 32.38 12.60
CA ILE A 65 9.53 33.35 11.81
C ILE A 65 10.14 33.47 10.41
N ALA A 66 9.46 32.87 9.44
CA ALA A 66 9.76 32.94 8.02
C ALA A 66 9.13 34.19 7.37
N ALA A 67 9.48 34.47 6.11
CA ALA A 67 8.76 35.46 5.32
C ALA A 67 7.33 34.99 4.99
N SER A 68 6.42 35.89 4.62
CA SER A 68 5.00 35.58 4.39
C SER A 68 4.72 34.52 3.31
N HIS A 69 5.62 34.35 2.34
CA HIS A 69 5.54 33.34 1.27
C HIS A 69 6.30 32.04 1.62
N GLN A 70 6.90 31.97 2.80
CA GLN A 70 7.68 30.84 3.27
C GLN A 70 6.93 30.11 4.40
N ILE A 71 7.30 28.85 4.59
CA ILE A 71 7.00 28.05 5.76
C ILE A 71 8.31 27.61 6.43
N VAL A 72 8.21 27.14 7.66
CA VAL A 72 9.33 26.65 8.46
C VAL A 72 9.37 25.14 8.35
N GLU A 73 10.55 24.60 8.05
CA GLU A 73 10.90 23.20 8.19
C GLU A 73 11.89 23.06 9.35
N ILE A 74 11.65 22.12 10.25
CA ILE A 74 12.62 21.73 11.28
C ILE A 74 12.86 20.22 11.26
N PHE A 75 14.09 19.85 11.60
CA PHE A 75 14.56 18.48 11.71
C PHE A 75 15.29 18.32 13.04
N PHE A 76 14.95 17.30 13.82
CA PHE A 76 15.75 16.93 15.00
C PHE A 76 16.87 15.98 14.57
N THR A 77 18.10 16.40 14.78
CA THR A 77 19.29 15.56 14.58
C THR A 77 19.45 14.60 15.76
N ASP A 78 19.21 15.09 16.98
CA ASP A 78 19.07 14.28 18.18
C ASP A 78 17.86 14.75 18.98
N PHE A 79 17.22 13.83 19.69
CA PHE A 79 16.03 14.08 20.50
C PHE A 79 15.99 13.07 21.64
N ASP A 80 16.05 13.56 22.86
CA ASP A 80 16.03 12.80 24.11
C ASP A 80 15.35 13.63 25.20
N ILE A 81 14.03 13.49 25.29
CA ILE A 81 13.17 14.14 26.26
C ILE A 81 12.57 13.07 27.18
N TYR A 82 12.64 13.30 28.48
CA TYR A 82 12.23 12.30 29.45
C TYR A 82 10.73 12.08 29.39
N LYS A 83 10.32 10.84 29.12
CA LYS A 83 8.91 10.42 29.11
C LYS A 83 8.62 9.44 30.25
N GLU A 84 7.55 9.71 31.00
CA GLU A 84 7.07 8.78 32.02
C GLU A 84 5.96 7.87 31.48
N ASN A 85 5.24 8.30 30.46
CA ASN A 85 4.27 7.51 29.71
C ASN A 85 4.41 7.70 28.20
N LEU A 86 3.79 6.80 27.44
CA LEU A 86 3.87 6.79 25.97
C LEU A 86 3.18 8.00 25.32
N ASP A 87 2.14 8.55 25.94
CA ASP A 87 1.34 9.64 25.38
C ASP A 87 1.88 11.04 25.70
N CYS A 88 3.07 11.14 26.31
CA CYS A 88 3.70 12.40 26.70
C CYS A 88 2.83 13.31 27.60
N THR A 89 1.85 12.73 28.30
CA THR A 89 0.98 13.46 29.23
C THR A 89 1.58 13.56 30.63
N ARG A 90 2.61 12.75 30.92
CA ARG A 90 3.37 12.72 32.18
C ARG A 90 4.87 12.71 31.87
N GLY A 91 5.62 13.56 32.56
CA GLY A 91 7.03 13.81 32.29
C GLY A 91 7.25 15.11 31.52
N ASP A 92 8.39 15.19 30.84
CA ASP A 92 8.82 16.35 30.08
C ASP A 92 8.31 16.24 28.64
N PHE A 93 8.03 17.37 28.00
CA PHE A 93 7.47 17.33 26.66
C PHE A 93 7.78 18.60 25.86
N VAL A 94 7.72 18.46 24.54
CA VAL A 94 7.78 19.56 23.60
C VAL A 94 6.43 19.66 22.90
N LYS A 95 5.69 20.76 23.12
CA LYS A 95 4.51 21.11 22.32
C LYS A 95 4.96 21.78 21.04
N VAL A 96 4.29 21.44 19.94
CA VAL A 96 4.52 22.03 18.62
C VAL A 96 3.27 22.82 18.24
N TYR A 97 3.45 24.09 17.87
CA TYR A 97 2.40 24.95 17.35
C TYR A 97 2.69 25.25 15.88
N SER A 98 2.01 24.53 15.00
CA SER A 98 2.12 24.69 13.53
C SER A 98 1.15 25.76 12.98
N GLU A 99 0.12 26.09 13.75
CA GLU A 99 -0.90 27.09 13.43
C GLU A 99 -0.86 28.18 14.51
N VAL A 100 -0.24 29.31 14.20
CA VAL A 100 -0.17 30.46 15.10
C VAL A 100 -0.94 31.61 14.47
N GLY A 101 -2.06 32.00 15.09
CA GLY A 101 -2.86 33.14 14.65
C GLY A 101 -2.10 34.45 14.84
N VAL A 102 -2.04 35.29 13.80
CA VAL A 102 -1.49 36.65 13.89
C VAL A 102 -2.63 37.58 14.29
N HIS A 103 -3.03 37.57 15.56
CA HIS A 103 -4.07 38.46 16.06
C HIS A 103 -3.47 39.76 16.60
N GLY A 104 -3.43 40.78 15.73
CA GLY A 104 -3.09 42.17 16.10
C GLY A 104 -1.66 42.62 15.77
N PRO A 105 -1.34 43.91 16.02
CA PRO A 105 -0.02 44.48 15.81
C PRO A 105 0.93 44.01 16.93
N GLY A 106 1.64 42.92 16.70
CA GLY A 106 2.62 42.35 17.62
C GLY A 106 3.33 41.13 17.02
N PRO A 107 4.41 40.63 17.65
CA PRO A 107 5.00 39.36 17.25
C PRO A 107 3.96 38.22 17.40
N PRO A 108 4.06 37.15 16.59
CA PRO A 108 3.17 35.99 16.71
C PRO A 108 3.18 35.48 18.15
N SER A 109 2.00 35.35 18.76
CA SER A 109 1.86 34.96 20.16
C SER A 109 0.91 33.78 20.29
N ILE A 110 1.22 32.89 21.25
CA ILE A 110 0.36 31.79 21.66
C ILE A 110 -0.23 32.12 23.03
N THR A 111 -1.45 31.64 23.27
CA THR A 111 -2.18 31.77 24.53
C THR A 111 -2.42 30.38 25.11
N GLU A 112 -2.90 30.29 26.34
CA GLU A 112 -3.32 29.02 26.96
C GLU A 112 -4.41 28.26 26.16
N TYR A 113 -5.15 28.97 25.29
CA TYR A 113 -6.18 28.41 24.41
C TYR A 113 -5.65 28.07 23.00
N SER A 114 -4.39 28.38 22.71
CA SER A 114 -3.81 28.07 21.40
C SER A 114 -3.71 26.55 21.22
N MET A 115 -4.31 26.05 20.15
CA MET A 115 -4.24 24.62 19.83
C MET A 115 -2.83 24.27 19.35
N TRP A 116 -2.21 23.28 20.01
CA TRP A 116 -0.97 22.68 19.54
C TRP A 116 -1.27 21.62 18.49
N SER A 117 -0.38 21.45 17.52
CA SER A 117 -0.51 20.44 16.47
C SER A 117 -0.07 19.06 16.97
N ARG A 118 1.03 18.97 17.73
CA ARG A 118 1.56 17.72 18.31
C ARG A 118 2.29 17.92 19.65
N VAL A 119 2.42 16.86 20.45
CA VAL A 119 3.27 16.77 21.66
C VAL A 119 4.33 15.70 21.43
N LEU A 120 5.58 15.97 21.82
CA LEU A 120 6.73 15.09 21.64
C LEU A 120 7.44 14.83 22.96
N CYS A 121 7.86 13.59 23.17
CA CYS A 121 8.71 13.13 24.26
C CYS A 121 9.36 11.79 23.88
N GLY A 122 10.36 11.34 24.63
CA GLY A 122 11.11 10.12 24.34
C GLY A 122 12.37 10.38 23.51
N ASN A 123 12.73 9.42 22.65
CA ASN A 123 14.00 9.44 21.93
C ASN A 123 13.82 9.80 20.43
N ARG A 124 14.90 9.77 19.65
CA ARG A 124 14.88 10.13 18.22
C ARG A 124 13.88 9.32 17.39
N ALA A 125 13.60 8.07 17.74
CA ALA A 125 12.61 7.25 17.02
C ALA A 125 11.16 7.70 17.29
N ASP A 126 10.91 8.40 18.40
CA ASP A 126 9.60 8.96 18.75
C ASP A 126 9.35 10.32 18.06
N ALA A 127 10.41 11.01 17.65
CA ALA A 127 10.33 12.28 16.94
C ALA A 127 10.06 12.07 15.43
N PRO A 128 9.20 12.90 14.80
CA PRO A 128 8.94 12.79 13.36
C PRO A 128 10.21 13.04 12.54
N PRO A 129 10.28 12.57 11.28
CA PRO A 129 11.39 12.85 10.39
C PRO A 129 11.61 14.36 10.21
N ALA A 130 10.55 15.12 9.94
CA ALA A 130 10.55 16.58 9.86
C ALA A 130 9.23 17.16 10.36
N ILE A 131 9.23 18.44 10.73
CA ILE A 131 8.03 19.18 11.13
C ILE A 131 7.94 20.43 10.26
N TYR A 132 6.75 20.69 9.75
CA TYR A 132 6.45 21.84 8.91
C TYR A 132 5.38 22.72 9.55
N SER A 133 5.52 24.03 9.45
CA SER A 133 4.45 24.96 9.83
C SER A 133 3.34 25.05 8.77
N HIS A 134 2.12 25.41 9.19
CA HIS A 134 1.02 25.68 8.27
C HIS A 134 1.13 27.05 7.58
N GLY A 135 1.89 27.96 8.20
CA GLY A 135 2.14 29.32 7.71
C GLY A 135 3.58 29.76 7.97
N PRO A 136 3.86 31.07 8.07
CA PRO A 136 5.22 31.57 8.22
C PRO A 136 5.81 31.39 9.63
N VAL A 137 5.06 30.86 10.59
CA VAL A 137 5.47 30.77 11.99
C VAL A 137 5.38 29.34 12.48
N LEU A 138 6.41 28.90 13.22
CA LEU A 138 6.43 27.66 13.99
C LEU A 138 6.90 27.96 15.41
N ILE A 139 6.25 27.40 16.42
CA ILE A 139 6.69 27.52 17.81
C ILE A 139 6.87 26.13 18.43
N LEU A 140 7.98 25.94 19.14
CA LEU A 140 8.19 24.80 20.03
C LEU A 140 8.21 25.29 21.47
N GLU A 141 7.45 24.64 22.34
CA GLU A 141 7.41 24.93 23.78
C GLU A 141 7.89 23.69 24.53
N LEU A 142 9.13 23.75 25.03
CA LEU A 142 9.71 22.73 25.89
C LEU A 142 9.30 23.01 27.33
N ASN A 143 8.64 22.03 27.95
CA ASN A 143 8.30 22.04 29.37
C ASN A 143 9.12 20.96 30.08
N VAL A 144 9.90 21.39 31.07
CA VAL A 144 10.71 20.53 31.93
C VAL A 144 10.11 20.54 33.34
N GLY A 145 9.88 19.35 33.88
CA GLY A 145 9.38 19.14 35.23
C GLY A 145 10.48 19.20 36.30
N THR A 146 10.14 18.76 37.51
CA THR A 146 11.04 18.78 38.67
C THR A 146 11.91 17.53 38.81
N LYS A 147 11.72 16.53 37.94
CA LYS A 147 12.36 15.21 38.08
C LYS A 147 13.76 15.26 37.46
N VAL A 148 14.78 14.89 38.23
CA VAL A 148 16.15 14.76 37.73
C VAL A 148 16.24 13.56 36.80
N THR A 149 16.69 13.79 35.57
CA THR A 149 16.82 12.77 34.53
C THR A 149 18.21 12.85 33.91
N ASN A 150 18.60 11.81 33.19
CA ASN A 150 19.82 11.76 32.40
C ASN A 150 19.59 12.15 30.93
N ALA A 151 18.41 12.69 30.61
CA ALA A 151 18.01 12.99 29.24
C ALA A 151 18.76 14.23 28.72
N THR A 152 19.36 14.13 27.55
CA THR A 152 20.28 15.16 27.01
C THR A 152 19.57 16.33 26.34
N GLY A 153 18.27 16.20 26.03
CA GLY A 153 17.48 17.21 25.36
C GLY A 153 17.48 17.02 23.84
N PHE A 154 17.57 18.09 23.06
CA PHE A 154 17.53 17.99 21.60
C PHE A 154 18.49 18.94 20.91
N ILE A 155 18.90 18.57 19.70
CA ILE A 155 19.53 19.47 18.73
C ILE A 155 18.90 19.23 17.36
N GLY A 156 18.67 20.31 16.63
CA GLY A 156 18.04 20.26 15.32
C GLY A 156 18.53 21.34 14.38
N THR A 157 18.08 21.22 13.14
CA THR A 157 18.23 22.22 12.10
C THR A 157 16.88 22.79 11.71
N PHE A 158 16.88 24.04 11.26
CA PHE A 158 15.70 24.67 10.67
C PHE A 158 16.04 25.25 9.30
N LYS A 159 15.02 25.36 8.46
CA LYS A 159 15.09 26.00 7.14
C LYS A 159 13.78 26.74 6.85
N PHE A 160 13.87 27.90 6.21
CA PHE A 160 12.72 28.58 5.63
C PHE A 160 12.60 28.16 4.17
N ILE A 161 11.45 27.57 3.82
CA ILE A 161 11.19 27.02 2.49
C ILE A 161 10.04 27.77 1.84
N ASP A 162 10.16 28.04 0.55
CA ASP A 162 9.10 28.69 -0.21
C ASP A 162 7.89 27.76 -0.32
N ARG A 163 6.71 28.27 0.05
CA ARG A 163 5.45 27.51 0.00
C ARG A 163 5.07 27.13 -1.43
N ARG A 164 5.48 27.93 -2.43
CA ARG A 164 5.19 27.70 -3.86
C ARG A 164 5.74 26.37 -4.38
N ASN A 165 6.75 25.80 -3.71
CA ASN A 165 7.29 24.48 -4.06
C ASN A 165 6.27 23.34 -3.88
N PHE A 166 5.18 23.58 -3.15
CA PHE A 166 4.14 22.61 -2.81
C PHE A 166 2.76 23.06 -3.32
N GLU A 167 2.73 23.93 -4.33
CA GLU A 167 1.50 24.30 -5.01
C GLU A 167 1.02 23.16 -5.90
N THR A 168 -0.29 22.95 -5.91
CA THR A 168 -0.93 21.98 -6.79
C THR A 168 -1.11 22.61 -8.16
N ASP A 169 -0.65 21.92 -9.21
CA ASP A 169 -0.63 22.46 -10.59
C ASP A 169 -2.04 22.61 -11.21
N GLY A 170 -3.05 22.02 -10.59
CA GLY A 170 -4.44 22.10 -11.02
C GLY A 170 -5.05 23.49 -10.82
N ILE A 171 -6.14 23.76 -11.53
CA ILE A 171 -6.93 24.97 -11.37
C ILE A 171 -7.87 24.77 -10.17
N HIS A 172 -7.72 25.61 -9.14
CA HIS A 172 -8.62 25.59 -7.98
C HIS A 172 -10.05 25.95 -8.40
N VAL A 173 -11.03 25.20 -7.89
CA VAL A 173 -12.44 25.42 -8.20
C VAL A 173 -12.97 26.54 -7.32
N GLN A 174 -13.55 27.57 -7.96
CA GLN A 174 -14.17 28.71 -7.26
C GLN A 174 -15.20 28.23 -6.23
N ASP A 175 -15.26 28.93 -5.11
CA ASP A 175 -16.16 28.67 -3.97
C ASP A 175 -15.97 27.30 -3.29
N THR A 176 -14.89 26.57 -3.60
CA THR A 176 -14.50 25.36 -2.87
C THR A 176 -13.27 25.63 -2.00
N TRP A 177 -13.09 24.84 -0.95
CA TRP A 177 -11.93 25.00 -0.08
C TRP A 177 -10.65 24.39 -0.66
N CYS A 178 -10.76 23.25 -1.34
CA CYS A 178 -9.61 22.46 -1.77
C CYS A 178 -9.88 21.59 -3.01
N ASP A 179 -10.88 21.92 -3.82
CA ASP A 179 -11.15 21.16 -5.04
C ASP A 179 -10.33 21.73 -6.21
N TYR A 180 -9.85 20.84 -7.06
CA TYR A 180 -8.98 21.18 -8.19
C TYR A 180 -9.40 20.44 -9.47
N ILE A 181 -9.25 21.12 -10.60
CA ILE A 181 -9.44 20.56 -11.94
C ILE A 181 -8.11 20.55 -12.68
N PHE A 182 -7.78 19.40 -13.26
CA PHE A 182 -6.59 19.17 -14.06
C PHE A 182 -7.06 18.83 -15.47
N ASP A 183 -6.97 19.81 -16.37
CA ASP A 183 -7.38 19.65 -17.75
C ASP A 183 -6.14 19.48 -18.64
N SER A 184 -6.15 18.43 -19.47
CA SER A 184 -5.14 18.26 -20.51
C SER A 184 -5.41 19.23 -21.67
N ASN A 185 -4.42 20.07 -21.98
CA ASN A 185 -4.48 21.06 -23.04
C ASN A 185 -3.15 21.08 -23.80
N PRO A 186 -3.14 21.29 -25.14
CA PRO A 186 -1.91 21.51 -25.88
C PRO A 186 -0.95 22.55 -25.28
N ASN A 187 -1.49 23.53 -24.56
CA ASN A 187 -0.75 24.67 -24.00
C ASN A 187 -0.35 24.48 -22.52
N THR A 188 -0.73 23.38 -21.88
CA THR A 188 -0.37 23.07 -20.49
C THR A 188 0.58 21.87 -20.44
N PRO A 189 1.46 21.78 -19.43
CA PRO A 189 2.28 20.59 -19.23
C PRO A 189 1.41 19.33 -19.14
N ALA A 190 1.77 18.30 -19.90
CA ALA A 190 1.08 17.00 -19.86
C ALA A 190 1.36 16.23 -18.56
N HIS A 191 2.13 16.78 -17.64
CA HIS A 191 2.43 16.19 -16.35
C HIS A 191 2.51 17.30 -15.30
N GLY A 192 2.31 16.93 -14.04
CA GLY A 192 2.36 17.88 -12.94
C GLY A 192 2.30 17.18 -11.60
N ARG A 193 2.07 17.97 -10.57
CA ARG A 193 2.01 17.56 -9.17
C ARG A 193 0.73 18.04 -8.51
N LEU A 194 0.31 17.27 -7.52
CA LEU A 194 -0.75 17.62 -6.61
C LEU A 194 -0.36 17.22 -5.20
N TYR A 195 -0.91 17.97 -4.26
CA TYR A 195 -0.63 17.80 -2.85
C TYR A 195 -1.93 17.85 -2.05
N SER A 196 -1.94 17.19 -0.90
CA SER A 196 -2.98 17.41 0.10
C SER A 196 -2.96 18.87 0.60
N PRO A 197 -4.07 19.41 1.13
CA PRO A 197 -4.07 20.75 1.69
C PRO A 197 -3.01 20.91 2.78
N ARG A 198 -2.31 22.05 2.79
CA ARG A 198 -1.22 22.41 3.72
C ARG A 198 0.05 21.55 3.63
N TYR A 199 0.18 20.62 2.68
CA TYR A 199 1.41 19.88 2.46
C TYR A 199 2.62 20.83 2.29
N PRO A 200 3.80 20.53 2.86
CA PRO A 200 4.22 19.31 3.57
C PRO A 200 3.85 19.28 5.06
N SER A 201 3.08 20.25 5.55
CA SER A 201 2.52 20.22 6.91
C SER A 201 1.27 19.35 6.98
N SER A 202 0.77 19.11 8.20
CA SER A 202 -0.38 18.25 8.40
C SER A 202 -1.64 18.83 7.78
N TYR A 203 -2.45 17.96 7.18
CA TYR A 203 -3.72 18.36 6.59
C TYR A 203 -4.75 18.78 7.65
N PRO A 204 -5.70 19.67 7.33
CA PRO A 204 -6.83 19.99 8.22
C PRO A 204 -7.76 18.79 8.42
N ASN A 205 -8.50 18.79 9.53
CA ASN A 205 -9.61 17.86 9.74
C ASN A 205 -10.93 18.43 9.22
N ASN A 206 -11.95 17.58 9.13
CA ASN A 206 -13.29 17.88 8.62
C ASN A 206 -13.29 18.46 7.20
N ILE A 207 -12.48 17.88 6.32
CA ILE A 207 -12.37 18.29 4.92
C ILE A 207 -12.73 17.15 3.97
N ARG A 208 -13.23 17.53 2.80
CA ARG A 208 -13.37 16.68 1.63
C ARG A 208 -12.92 17.46 0.40
N CYS A 209 -11.85 16.99 -0.24
CA CYS A 209 -11.24 17.62 -1.40
C CYS A 209 -11.37 16.70 -2.63
N ASN A 210 -11.83 17.24 -3.74
CA ASN A 210 -11.97 16.53 -5.00
C ASN A 210 -10.96 17.04 -6.03
N TYR A 211 -10.18 16.13 -6.60
CA TYR A 211 -9.22 16.41 -7.66
C TYR A 211 -9.72 15.72 -8.94
N HIS A 212 -10.26 16.52 -9.85
CA HIS A 212 -10.84 16.05 -11.11
C HIS A 212 -9.82 16.14 -12.24
N PHE A 213 -9.44 15.00 -12.81
CA PHE A 213 -8.58 14.96 -13.99
C PHE A 213 -9.42 14.71 -15.24
N LYS A 214 -9.21 15.55 -16.26
CA LYS A 214 -9.85 15.45 -17.57
C LYS A 214 -8.78 15.48 -18.66
N ALA A 215 -8.43 14.30 -19.14
CA ALA A 215 -7.54 14.13 -20.27
C ALA A 215 -8.27 14.39 -21.60
N ARG A 216 -7.52 14.61 -22.68
CA ARG A 216 -8.10 14.70 -24.03
C ARG A 216 -8.54 13.32 -24.50
N LYS A 217 -9.28 13.31 -25.61
CA LYS A 217 -9.65 12.06 -26.28
C LYS A 217 -8.38 11.27 -26.63
N TYR A 218 -8.38 9.98 -26.33
CA TYR A 218 -7.24 9.06 -26.50
C TYR A 218 -6.06 9.32 -25.55
N GLU A 219 -6.23 10.14 -24.51
CA GLU A 219 -5.28 10.22 -23.41
C GLU A 219 -5.81 9.51 -22.17
N ARG A 220 -4.89 9.14 -21.29
CA ARG A 220 -5.14 8.53 -19.99
C ARG A 220 -4.35 9.23 -18.91
N ILE A 221 -4.78 9.04 -17.68
CA ILE A 221 -4.16 9.64 -16.50
C ILE A 221 -3.37 8.56 -15.78
N LYS A 222 -2.05 8.72 -15.80
CA LYS A 222 -1.14 8.06 -14.87
C LYS A 222 -1.04 8.91 -13.61
N LEU A 223 -1.31 8.32 -12.45
CA LEU A 223 -1.19 8.98 -11.15
C LEU A 223 -0.27 8.14 -10.27
N VAL A 224 0.73 8.78 -9.66
CA VAL A 224 1.65 8.10 -8.73
C VAL A 224 1.65 8.88 -7.42
N PHE A 225 1.18 8.24 -6.35
CA PHE A 225 1.37 8.74 -4.99
C PHE A 225 2.81 8.44 -4.59
N GLU A 226 3.67 9.47 -4.62
CA GLU A 226 5.07 9.34 -4.22
C GLU A 226 5.13 9.06 -2.71
N GLU A 227 4.36 9.85 -1.95
CA GLU A 227 4.26 9.77 -0.50
C GLU A 227 2.80 9.99 -0.10
N LEU A 228 2.27 9.13 0.77
CA LEU A 228 0.95 9.28 1.39
C LEU A 228 1.07 8.83 2.85
N PHE A 229 0.88 9.76 3.77
CA PHE A 229 0.97 9.58 5.21
C PHE A 229 -0.31 10.14 5.85
N LEU A 230 -1.35 9.33 5.89
CA LEU A 230 -2.59 9.63 6.59
C LEU A 230 -2.53 9.12 8.04
N GLN A 231 -3.58 9.38 8.82
CA GLN A 231 -3.68 8.82 10.17
C GLN A 231 -3.46 7.31 10.12
N LYS A 232 -2.66 6.76 11.04
CA LYS A 232 -2.46 5.30 11.20
C LYS A 232 -3.63 4.64 11.92
N GLY A 233 -3.97 3.42 11.53
CA GLY A 233 -4.93 2.56 12.21
C GLY A 233 -5.26 1.32 11.36
N ASP A 234 -6.55 1.00 11.24
CA ASP A 234 -7.04 -0.18 10.49
C ASP A 234 -6.40 -0.30 9.10
N GLU A 235 -5.73 -1.43 8.85
CA GLU A 235 -5.00 -1.71 7.62
C GLU A 235 -5.92 -1.82 6.40
N SER A 236 -7.19 -2.19 6.59
CA SER A 236 -8.16 -2.44 5.50
C SER A 236 -8.78 -1.17 4.90
N CYS A 237 -8.50 0.00 5.47
CA CYS A 237 -9.08 1.29 5.11
C CYS A 237 -10.60 1.44 5.29
N LEU A 238 -11.33 0.41 5.77
CA LEU A 238 -12.79 0.39 5.79
C LEU A 238 -13.40 1.38 6.79
N ASN A 239 -12.80 1.52 7.97
CA ASN A 239 -13.31 2.38 9.05
C ASN A 239 -12.34 3.52 9.37
N ARG A 240 -11.60 3.97 8.37
CA ARG A 240 -10.66 5.08 8.50
C ARG A 240 -11.41 6.39 8.29
N ALA A 241 -11.20 7.32 9.21
CA ALA A 241 -11.71 8.68 9.09
C ALA A 241 -11.01 9.45 7.95
N ASP A 242 -9.73 9.10 7.70
CA ASP A 242 -8.88 9.75 6.72
C ASP A 242 -8.53 8.76 5.59
N ILE A 243 -9.03 9.04 4.39
CA ILE A 243 -8.95 8.14 3.23
C ILE A 243 -8.83 8.91 1.91
N VAL A 244 -8.11 8.32 0.97
CA VAL A 244 -8.09 8.72 -0.44
C VAL A 244 -8.79 7.64 -1.26
N LYS A 245 -9.85 8.00 -1.97
CA LYS A 245 -10.53 7.12 -2.93
C LYS A 245 -10.24 7.60 -4.35
N VAL A 246 -9.89 6.67 -5.23
CA VAL A 246 -9.59 6.96 -6.62
C VAL A 246 -10.62 6.25 -7.50
N TYR A 247 -11.36 7.01 -8.29
CA TYR A 247 -12.46 6.56 -9.13
C TYR A 247 -12.10 6.69 -10.61
N ASP A 248 -12.44 5.66 -11.37
CA ASP A 248 -12.16 5.54 -12.80
C ASP A 248 -13.22 6.23 -13.66
N GLY A 249 -13.41 7.52 -13.41
CA GLY A 249 -14.41 8.31 -14.12
C GLY A 249 -14.63 9.67 -13.47
N ARG A 250 -15.70 10.34 -13.89
CA ARG A 250 -15.98 11.74 -13.51
C ARG A 250 -16.51 11.92 -12.09
N SER A 251 -17.10 10.88 -11.51
CA SER A 251 -17.85 10.94 -10.25
C SER A 251 -17.59 9.72 -9.38
N SER A 252 -18.00 9.82 -8.12
CA SER A 252 -17.91 8.75 -7.11
C SER A 252 -18.80 7.53 -7.39
N THR A 253 -19.65 7.59 -8.43
CA THR A 253 -20.45 6.45 -8.91
C THR A 253 -19.67 5.57 -9.90
N ALA A 254 -18.50 6.03 -10.38
CA ALA A 254 -17.63 5.23 -11.24
C ALA A 254 -16.92 4.12 -10.45
N PRO A 255 -16.39 3.08 -11.11
CA PRO A 255 -15.62 2.04 -10.44
C PRO A 255 -14.39 2.60 -9.70
N MET A 256 -14.13 2.16 -8.46
CA MET A 256 -13.08 2.76 -7.61
C MET A 256 -11.69 2.12 -7.77
N LEU A 257 -10.81 2.55 -8.67
CA LEU A 257 -9.47 1.94 -8.84
C LEU A 257 -8.72 1.60 -7.55
N SER A 258 -8.75 2.47 -6.53
CA SER A 258 -8.06 2.23 -5.27
C SER A 258 -8.70 2.95 -4.08
N ILE A 259 -8.47 2.41 -2.88
CA ILE A 259 -8.68 3.07 -1.59
C ILE A 259 -7.35 3.06 -0.83
N LEU A 260 -6.89 4.23 -0.42
CA LEU A 260 -5.60 4.41 0.26
C LEU A 260 -5.83 5.05 1.63
N CYS A 261 -5.15 4.51 2.63
CA CYS A 261 -5.13 5.00 4.00
C CYS A 261 -3.79 4.66 4.65
N ASN A 262 -3.56 5.09 5.89
CA ASN A 262 -2.31 4.85 6.61
C ASN A 262 -1.11 5.41 5.85
N GLU A 263 -0.03 4.63 5.69
CA GLU A 263 1.19 5.04 5.00
C GLU A 263 1.37 4.22 3.72
N VAL A 264 1.53 4.90 2.59
CA VAL A 264 1.73 4.30 1.27
C VAL A 264 2.79 5.10 0.51
N VAL A 265 3.73 4.42 -0.13
CA VAL A 265 4.84 5.02 -0.90
C VAL A 265 4.90 4.37 -2.28
N GLY A 266 5.06 5.18 -3.33
CA GLY A 266 5.28 4.69 -4.70
C GLY A 266 4.06 4.02 -5.38
N TYR A 267 2.84 4.28 -4.93
CA TYR A 267 1.64 3.62 -5.46
C TYR A 267 1.20 4.21 -6.80
N GLU A 268 1.25 3.39 -7.86
CA GLU A 268 0.92 3.77 -9.24
C GLU A 268 -0.51 3.35 -9.63
N ILE A 269 -1.23 4.29 -10.25
CA ILE A 269 -2.59 4.12 -10.75
C ILE A 269 -2.65 4.57 -12.22
N MET A 270 -3.43 3.85 -13.02
CA MET A 270 -3.68 4.19 -14.42
C MET A 270 -5.20 4.15 -14.71
N SER A 271 -5.80 5.30 -15.04
CA SER A 271 -7.23 5.40 -15.41
C SER A 271 -7.55 4.55 -16.62
N THR A 272 -8.71 3.91 -16.77
CA THR A 272 -9.08 3.22 -18.03
C THR A 272 -9.37 4.20 -19.16
N GLY A 273 -9.98 5.34 -18.83
CA GLY A 273 -10.41 6.37 -19.79
C GLY A 273 -9.80 7.75 -19.51
N PRO A 274 -10.38 8.81 -20.12
CA PRO A 274 -9.86 10.17 -20.03
C PRO A 274 -10.31 10.92 -18.76
N ASP A 275 -11.10 10.31 -17.89
CA ASP A 275 -11.60 10.94 -16.68
C ASP A 275 -11.14 10.15 -15.45
N LEU A 276 -10.64 10.85 -14.43
CA LEU A 276 -10.25 10.26 -13.14
C LEU A 276 -10.64 11.22 -12.01
N LEU A 277 -11.23 10.69 -10.94
CA LEU A 277 -11.54 11.45 -9.73
C LEU A 277 -10.74 10.91 -8.55
N VAL A 278 -9.95 11.76 -7.92
CA VAL A 278 -9.35 11.48 -6.61
C VAL A 278 -10.13 12.26 -5.56
N GLN A 279 -10.67 11.57 -4.56
CA GLN A 279 -11.39 12.17 -3.44
C GLN A 279 -10.62 11.91 -2.15
N PHE A 280 -10.11 12.98 -1.52
CA PHE A 280 -9.50 12.94 -0.20
C PHE A 280 -10.53 13.37 0.85
N THR A 281 -10.75 12.56 1.87
CA THR A 281 -11.58 12.90 3.03
C THR A 281 -10.75 12.76 4.28
N ALA A 282 -10.74 13.77 5.16
CA ALA A 282 -10.05 13.74 6.44
C ALA A 282 -10.98 14.23 7.55
N ASN A 283 -11.29 13.36 8.50
CA ASN A 283 -12.19 13.61 9.63
C ASN A 283 -11.58 13.22 10.98
N SER A 284 -10.34 12.75 11.00
CA SER A 284 -9.68 12.39 12.26
C SER A 284 -9.24 13.63 13.04
N ASN A 285 -9.07 13.47 14.34
CA ASN A 285 -8.53 14.51 15.22
C ASN A 285 -7.00 14.56 15.19
N MET A 286 -6.34 13.58 14.57
CA MET A 286 -4.89 13.43 14.56
C MET A 286 -4.40 13.30 13.11
N PRO A 287 -4.34 14.42 12.37
CA PRO A 287 -3.97 14.40 10.97
C PRO A 287 -2.51 13.99 10.77
N GLY A 288 -2.27 13.21 9.72
CA GLY A 288 -0.93 12.90 9.21
C GLY A 288 -0.36 14.04 8.36
N GLN A 289 0.77 13.77 7.69
CA GLN A 289 1.43 14.73 6.81
C GLN A 289 0.65 14.96 5.49
N GLY A 290 -0.17 13.99 5.09
CA GLY A 290 -0.97 14.06 3.86
C GLY A 290 -0.29 13.36 2.70
N PHE A 291 -0.42 13.88 1.49
CA PHE A 291 0.15 13.21 0.32
C PHE A 291 0.78 14.17 -0.69
N LYS A 292 1.74 13.61 -1.42
CA LYS A 292 2.39 14.17 -2.60
C LYS A 292 2.25 13.19 -3.73
N ALA A 293 1.67 13.65 -4.83
CA ALA A 293 1.48 12.83 -6.01
C ALA A 293 1.94 13.57 -7.28
N ARG A 294 2.31 12.79 -8.29
CA ARG A 294 2.56 13.27 -9.64
C ARG A 294 1.57 12.63 -10.61
N TYR A 295 1.13 13.41 -11.58
CA TYR A 295 0.25 12.93 -12.63
C TYR A 295 0.88 13.13 -14.00
N GLN A 296 0.42 12.34 -14.97
CA GLN A 296 0.75 12.49 -16.38
C GLN A 296 -0.43 12.11 -17.25
N PHE A 297 -0.81 13.02 -18.13
CA PHE A 297 -1.63 12.76 -19.31
C PHE A 297 -0.76 12.09 -20.36
N GLN A 298 -1.08 10.84 -20.67
CA GLN A 298 -0.35 10.03 -21.64
C GLN A 298 -1.28 9.60 -22.75
N MET A 299 -0.84 9.75 -24.00
CA MET A 299 -1.55 9.20 -25.15
C MET A 299 -1.67 7.68 -24.99
N GLU A 300 -2.82 7.13 -25.35
CA GLU A 300 -2.93 5.72 -25.61
C GLU A 300 -2.03 5.37 -26.79
N ASP A 301 -1.12 4.41 -26.61
CA ASP A 301 -0.32 3.86 -27.69
C ASP A 301 -1.22 3.22 -28.76
N ASN A 302 -1.63 4.01 -29.74
CA ASN A 302 -2.11 3.58 -31.04
C ASN A 302 -0.92 3.34 -31.98
N THR A 303 0.07 2.56 -31.55
CA THR A 303 1.01 1.95 -32.48
C THR A 303 0.28 0.81 -33.20
N ASN A 304 -0.25 1.15 -34.38
CA ASN A 304 -0.32 0.30 -35.59
C ASN A 304 -1.09 1.05 -36.67
N ALA A 305 -0.46 2.05 -37.29
CA ALA A 305 -0.90 2.61 -38.57
C ALA A 305 0.26 3.30 -39.32
N ASP A 306 1.45 2.68 -39.38
CA ASP A 306 2.38 2.95 -40.47
C ASP A 306 3.40 1.80 -40.65
N THR A 307 2.96 0.71 -41.29
CA THR A 307 3.79 -0.24 -42.06
C THR A 307 2.90 -1.30 -42.70
N LEU A 308 1.99 -0.86 -43.58
CA LEU A 308 1.34 -1.74 -44.57
C LEU A 308 1.11 -0.91 -45.84
N LYS A 309 2.18 -0.76 -46.62
CA LYS A 309 2.10 -0.51 -48.06
C LYS A 309 3.06 -1.44 -48.79
N ALA A 310 2.52 -2.59 -49.22
CA ALA A 310 2.88 -3.34 -50.41
C ALA A 310 1.75 -4.37 -50.61
N SER A 311 0.69 -3.95 -51.30
CA SER A 311 0.37 -4.33 -52.69
C SER A 311 -0.38 -5.67 -52.79
N THR A 312 -1.70 -5.55 -52.93
CA THR A 312 -2.59 -6.30 -53.83
C THR A 312 -2.17 -7.72 -54.25
N ASP A 313 -2.93 -8.73 -53.81
CA ASP A 313 -3.77 -9.53 -54.71
C ASP A 313 -4.73 -10.48 -53.96
N ASP A 314 -5.65 -11.04 -54.74
CA ASP A 314 -7.02 -11.49 -54.52
C ASP A 314 -7.23 -12.87 -53.80
N SER A 315 -8.43 -12.99 -53.21
CA SER A 315 -9.21 -14.21 -52.89
C SER A 315 -8.84 -15.16 -51.71
N GLY A 316 -9.79 -15.35 -50.78
CA GLY A 316 -10.17 -16.68 -50.26
C GLY A 316 -9.52 -17.24 -48.96
N SER A 317 -10.36 -17.32 -47.91
CA SER A 317 -10.31 -18.23 -46.75
C SER A 317 -9.65 -17.75 -45.43
N SER A 318 -10.44 -17.93 -44.37
CA SER A 318 -10.16 -17.70 -42.96
C SER A 318 -9.08 -18.63 -42.43
N PHE A 319 -7.83 -18.14 -42.34
CA PHE A 319 -6.78 -18.70 -41.49
C PHE A 319 -5.96 -17.53 -40.90
N GLY A 320 -5.65 -17.60 -39.59
CA GLY A 320 -4.89 -16.57 -38.88
C GLY A 320 -3.49 -16.34 -39.48
N PRO A 321 -2.82 -15.22 -39.16
CA PRO A 321 -1.59 -14.82 -39.83
C PRO A 321 -0.50 -15.88 -39.69
N ALA A 322 -0.10 -16.47 -40.81
CA ALA A 322 1.07 -17.34 -40.89
C ALA A 322 2.34 -16.48 -40.75
N VAL A 323 3.12 -16.75 -39.70
CA VAL A 323 4.39 -16.06 -39.45
C VAL A 323 5.45 -16.64 -40.41
N SER A 324 5.91 -15.79 -41.34
CA SER A 324 6.96 -16.12 -42.32
C SER A 324 8.25 -16.57 -41.65
N ALA A 325 8.80 -17.67 -42.14
CA ALA A 325 10.03 -18.29 -41.68
C ALA A 325 11.27 -17.51 -42.14
N ALA A 326 11.77 -16.59 -41.30
CA ALA A 326 13.18 -16.19 -41.25
C ALA A 326 13.38 -15.31 -40.00
N THR A 327 14.11 -15.83 -39.00
CA THR A 327 14.26 -15.31 -37.62
C THR A 327 13.02 -15.52 -36.74
N SER A 328 13.13 -16.43 -35.77
CA SER A 328 12.04 -17.02 -34.98
C SER A 328 11.63 -16.20 -33.76
N SER A 329 11.64 -14.87 -33.87
CA SER A 329 11.11 -13.98 -32.83
C SER A 329 9.65 -13.65 -33.11
N CYS A 330 8.74 -14.11 -32.24
CA CYS A 330 7.31 -13.80 -32.37
C CYS A 330 6.85 -12.95 -31.19
N HIS A 331 6.84 -11.63 -31.38
CA HIS A 331 6.35 -10.68 -30.39
C HIS A 331 4.88 -10.36 -30.68
N GLN A 332 4.00 -10.63 -29.71
CA GLN A 332 2.59 -10.26 -29.75
C GLN A 332 2.21 -9.41 -28.54
N ILE A 333 1.36 -8.40 -28.79
CA ILE A 333 0.87 -7.48 -27.76
C ILE A 333 -0.66 -7.55 -27.71
N PHE A 334 -1.20 -7.86 -26.54
CA PHE A 334 -2.64 -7.93 -26.28
C PHE A 334 -3.05 -6.77 -25.39
N LYS A 335 -3.98 -5.95 -25.88
CA LYS A 335 -4.53 -4.81 -25.13
C LYS A 335 -6.02 -5.03 -24.88
N SER A 336 -6.48 -4.80 -23.66
CA SER A 336 -7.88 -5.09 -23.29
C SER A 336 -8.90 -4.17 -23.96
N ASP A 337 -8.47 -3.06 -24.57
CA ASP A 337 -9.34 -2.16 -25.36
C ASP A 337 -9.64 -2.73 -26.75
N LYS A 338 -8.76 -3.58 -27.26
CA LYS A 338 -8.97 -4.28 -28.53
C LYS A 338 -9.77 -5.55 -28.31
N SER A 339 -9.40 -6.35 -27.32
CA SER A 339 -10.13 -7.56 -26.96
C SER A 339 -9.99 -7.87 -25.47
N LYS A 340 -11.11 -8.23 -24.84
CA LYS A 340 -11.14 -8.64 -23.43
C LYS A 340 -10.69 -10.08 -23.20
N ASN A 341 -10.63 -10.90 -24.23
CA ASN A 341 -10.19 -12.28 -24.16
C ASN A 341 -9.64 -12.76 -25.51
N GLY A 342 -9.03 -13.93 -25.51
CA GLY A 342 -8.58 -14.58 -26.74
C GLY A 342 -7.76 -15.82 -26.44
N THR A 343 -7.15 -16.38 -27.49
CA THR A 343 -6.34 -17.58 -27.41
C THR A 343 -4.99 -17.33 -28.06
N ILE A 344 -3.93 -17.80 -27.42
CA ILE A 344 -2.56 -17.82 -27.93
C ILE A 344 -2.09 -19.24 -28.05
N THR A 345 -1.25 -19.51 -29.04
CA THR A 345 -0.67 -20.82 -29.27
C THR A 345 0.81 -20.72 -29.58
N SER A 346 1.57 -21.77 -29.30
CA SER A 346 2.93 -21.89 -29.83
C SER A 346 2.92 -21.85 -31.38
N PRO A 347 4.01 -21.39 -32.02
CA PRO A 347 4.12 -21.41 -33.47
C PRO A 347 3.86 -22.80 -34.04
N LYS A 348 3.04 -22.87 -35.09
CA LYS A 348 2.61 -24.10 -35.79
C LYS A 348 1.70 -25.05 -34.99
N TYR A 349 1.25 -24.69 -33.79
CA TYR A 349 0.32 -25.51 -33.01
C TYR A 349 -0.86 -26.03 -33.86
N PRO A 350 -1.23 -27.32 -33.76
CA PRO A 350 -0.74 -28.34 -32.80
C PRO A 350 0.54 -29.07 -33.23
N LEU A 351 1.18 -28.66 -34.34
CA LEU A 351 2.48 -29.20 -34.74
C LEU A 351 3.60 -28.63 -33.86
N SER A 352 4.72 -29.35 -33.78
CA SER A 352 5.88 -28.92 -33.00
C SER A 352 6.44 -27.58 -33.49
N TYR A 353 6.77 -26.73 -32.52
CA TYR A 353 7.47 -25.47 -32.74
C TYR A 353 8.90 -25.72 -33.26
N LEU A 354 9.48 -24.72 -33.92
CA LEU A 354 10.84 -24.79 -34.47
C LEU A 354 11.90 -24.64 -33.36
N PRO A 355 13.14 -25.15 -33.56
CA PRO A 355 14.21 -24.94 -32.60
C PRO A 355 14.67 -23.48 -32.59
N ASN A 356 15.27 -23.05 -31.48
CA ASN A 356 15.65 -21.66 -31.23
C ASN A 356 14.48 -20.66 -31.41
N THR A 357 13.25 -21.08 -31.13
CA THR A 357 12.09 -20.18 -31.15
C THR A 357 12.05 -19.35 -29.88
N GLN A 358 11.87 -18.04 -30.03
CA GLN A 358 11.65 -17.15 -28.90
C GLN A 358 10.43 -16.28 -29.15
N CYS A 359 9.41 -16.40 -28.33
CA CYS A 359 8.20 -15.58 -28.48
C CYS A 359 7.93 -14.77 -27.22
N HIS A 360 7.56 -13.51 -27.41
CA HIS A 360 7.23 -12.57 -26.35
C HIS A 360 5.75 -12.21 -26.45
N TYR A 361 5.04 -12.32 -25.34
CA TYR A 361 3.61 -12.04 -25.27
C TYR A 361 3.38 -11.06 -24.12
N ASP A 362 3.00 -9.83 -24.47
CA ASP A 362 2.74 -8.78 -23.49
C ASP A 362 1.24 -8.48 -23.41
N PHE A 363 0.71 -8.50 -22.20
CA PHE A 363 -0.71 -8.26 -21.92
C PHE A 363 -0.87 -6.94 -21.15
N PHE A 364 -1.75 -6.08 -21.67
CA PHE A 364 -2.04 -4.76 -21.11
C PHE A 364 -3.54 -4.58 -20.91
N GLY A 365 -3.97 -4.81 -19.68
CA GLY A 365 -5.28 -4.47 -19.14
C GLY A 365 -5.36 -3.01 -18.70
N ARG A 366 -6.54 -2.63 -18.20
CA ARG A 366 -6.89 -1.26 -17.86
C ARG A 366 -7.49 -1.20 -16.45
N GLY A 367 -7.14 -0.17 -15.69
CA GLY A 367 -7.68 0.07 -14.34
C GLY A 367 -7.55 -1.14 -13.42
N ARG A 368 -8.69 -1.70 -13.01
CA ARG A 368 -8.82 -2.84 -12.10
C ARG A 368 -8.69 -4.21 -12.76
N GLU A 369 -8.50 -4.27 -14.07
CA GLU A 369 -8.36 -5.53 -14.77
C GLU A 369 -7.09 -6.26 -14.37
N ARG A 370 -7.18 -7.59 -14.35
CA ARG A 370 -6.07 -8.51 -14.19
C ARG A 370 -6.04 -9.44 -15.38
N VAL A 371 -4.83 -9.77 -15.83
CA VAL A 371 -4.60 -10.74 -16.89
C VAL A 371 -4.70 -12.12 -16.28
N ARG A 372 -5.59 -12.95 -16.80
CA ARG A 372 -5.73 -14.35 -16.41
C ARG A 372 -5.40 -15.24 -17.59
N LEU A 373 -4.43 -16.14 -17.41
CA LEU A 373 -4.04 -17.16 -18.36
C LEU A 373 -4.57 -18.53 -17.91
N VAL A 374 -5.23 -19.23 -18.82
CA VAL A 374 -5.75 -20.60 -18.60
C VAL A 374 -5.14 -21.50 -19.66
N PHE A 375 -4.37 -22.48 -19.22
CA PHE A 375 -3.73 -23.46 -20.10
C PHE A 375 -4.76 -24.51 -20.53
N GLU A 376 -4.95 -24.67 -21.84
CA GLU A 376 -5.85 -25.68 -22.42
C GLU A 376 -5.07 -26.91 -22.90
N ASP A 377 -3.87 -26.70 -23.44
CA ASP A 377 -2.91 -27.75 -23.80
C ASP A 377 -1.50 -27.24 -23.51
N PHE A 378 -0.66 -28.11 -22.97
CA PHE A 378 0.71 -27.77 -22.61
C PHE A 378 1.60 -29.00 -22.74
N SER A 379 2.50 -28.97 -23.72
CA SER A 379 3.44 -30.05 -24.01
C SER A 379 4.74 -29.48 -24.58
N LEU A 380 5.72 -29.30 -23.70
CA LEU A 380 7.08 -28.87 -24.02
C LEU A 380 8.08 -30.02 -23.83
N GLN A 381 9.20 -29.94 -24.55
CA GLN A 381 10.21 -31.01 -24.56
C GLN A 381 10.79 -31.28 -23.15
N LYS A 382 10.91 -32.57 -22.80
CA LYS A 382 11.64 -33.05 -21.61
C LYS A 382 13.10 -33.30 -21.97
N ILE A 383 14.05 -32.67 -21.28
CA ILE A 383 15.44 -33.16 -21.27
C ILE A 383 15.53 -34.28 -20.23
N THR A 384 16.15 -35.39 -20.60
CA THR A 384 16.43 -36.51 -19.70
C THR A 384 17.51 -36.10 -18.69
N GLY A 385 17.09 -35.64 -17.52
CA GLY A 385 17.94 -35.31 -16.38
C GLY A 385 17.07 -35.05 -15.15
N HIS A 386 17.56 -35.44 -13.96
CA HIS A 386 16.82 -35.35 -12.69
C HIS A 386 16.76 -33.94 -12.08
N THR A 387 17.09 -32.89 -12.82
CA THR A 387 17.00 -31.51 -12.31
C THR A 387 15.53 -31.07 -12.33
N MET A 388 15.02 -30.59 -11.19
CA MET A 388 13.66 -30.05 -11.08
C MET A 388 13.53 -28.70 -11.81
N ASP A 389 14.63 -27.97 -11.96
CA ASP A 389 14.66 -26.66 -12.57
C ASP A 389 14.50 -26.72 -14.09
N CYS A 390 13.70 -25.80 -14.64
CA CYS A 390 13.45 -25.67 -16.08
C CYS A 390 14.64 -25.09 -16.87
N ASP A 391 15.83 -25.08 -16.27
CA ASP A 391 17.04 -24.50 -16.83
C ASP A 391 17.53 -25.28 -18.05
N ASN A 392 17.91 -24.56 -19.11
CA ASN A 392 18.37 -25.11 -20.40
C ASN A 392 17.34 -26.04 -21.10
N THR A 393 16.07 -25.99 -20.71
CA THR A 393 14.97 -26.71 -21.37
C THR A 393 14.01 -25.75 -22.08
N ASP A 394 13.12 -26.31 -22.90
CA ASP A 394 12.05 -25.53 -23.50
C ASP A 394 11.07 -25.08 -22.40
N SER A 395 10.82 -23.78 -22.31
CA SER A 395 10.13 -23.19 -21.17
C SER A 395 9.27 -22.00 -21.56
N ILE A 396 8.22 -21.76 -20.77
CA ILE A 396 7.47 -20.52 -20.71
C ILE A 396 7.82 -19.83 -19.39
N ASP A 397 8.50 -18.69 -19.49
CA ASP A 397 8.75 -17.81 -18.36
C ASP A 397 7.64 -16.78 -18.25
N ILE A 398 7.02 -16.65 -17.08
CA ILE A 398 5.99 -15.64 -16.82
C ILE A 398 6.55 -14.60 -15.87
N PHE A 399 6.32 -13.34 -16.21
CA PHE A 399 6.77 -12.19 -15.47
C PHE A 399 5.59 -11.30 -15.05
N LEU A 400 5.64 -10.86 -13.80
CA LEU A 400 4.67 -9.94 -13.20
C LEU A 400 5.32 -8.58 -12.98
N TYR A 401 4.48 -7.55 -12.86
CA TYR A 401 4.93 -6.23 -12.44
C TYR A 401 4.74 -6.07 -10.93
N VAL A 402 5.83 -5.90 -10.19
CA VAL A 402 5.87 -5.63 -8.75
C VAL A 402 6.61 -4.30 -8.55
N GLU A 403 5.99 -3.33 -7.87
CA GLU A 403 6.53 -1.97 -7.70
C GLU A 403 7.04 -1.30 -9.00
N GLY A 404 6.40 -1.59 -10.14
CA GLY A 404 6.79 -1.06 -11.44
C GLY A 404 8.01 -1.74 -12.10
N ARG A 405 8.59 -2.77 -11.46
CA ARG A 405 9.64 -3.62 -12.02
C ARG A 405 9.07 -4.94 -12.52
N LEU A 406 9.70 -5.50 -13.54
CA LEU A 406 9.34 -6.79 -14.10
C LEU A 406 10.06 -7.90 -13.34
N GLU A 407 9.32 -8.76 -12.64
CA GLU A 407 9.84 -9.86 -11.84
C GLU A 407 9.39 -11.21 -12.40
N LYS A 408 10.30 -12.19 -12.42
CA LYS A 408 10.00 -13.53 -12.89
C LYS A 408 9.20 -14.28 -11.83
N MET A 409 7.98 -14.69 -12.17
CA MET A 409 7.10 -15.43 -11.26
C MET A 409 7.38 -16.93 -11.30
N VAL A 410 7.38 -17.52 -12.51
CA VAL A 410 7.52 -18.98 -12.68
C VAL A 410 8.09 -19.32 -14.05
N SER A 411 8.84 -20.42 -14.11
CA SER A 411 9.18 -21.11 -15.36
C SER A 411 8.35 -22.38 -15.48
N LEU A 412 7.59 -22.50 -16.56
CA LEU A 412 6.79 -23.67 -16.87
C LEU A 412 7.50 -24.47 -17.96
N CYS A 413 7.73 -25.75 -17.69
CA CYS A 413 8.32 -26.69 -18.65
C CYS A 413 7.64 -28.07 -18.52
N ARG A 414 8.00 -29.02 -19.40
CA ARG A 414 7.47 -30.41 -19.43
C ARG A 414 6.03 -30.50 -19.98
N ASN A 415 5.30 -31.55 -19.56
CA ASN A 415 3.98 -31.94 -20.07
C ASN A 415 2.88 -31.93 -18.99
N GLU A 416 3.14 -31.34 -17.81
CA GLU A 416 2.10 -31.17 -16.80
C GLU A 416 1.29 -29.91 -17.12
N LEU A 417 -0.03 -30.02 -17.17
CA LEU A 417 -0.90 -28.89 -17.50
C LEU A 417 -0.86 -27.86 -16.35
N PRO A 418 -0.34 -26.63 -16.58
CA PRO A 418 -0.22 -25.66 -15.50
C PRO A 418 -1.59 -25.18 -15.02
N LYS A 419 -1.67 -24.87 -13.72
CA LYS A 419 -2.83 -24.20 -13.13
C LYS A 419 -3.01 -22.78 -13.72
N PRO A 420 -4.22 -22.19 -13.64
CA PRO A 420 -4.43 -20.83 -14.10
C PRO A 420 -3.50 -19.82 -13.43
N ILE A 421 -3.06 -18.82 -14.16
CA ILE A 421 -2.16 -17.77 -13.66
C ILE A 421 -2.85 -16.42 -13.78
N MET A 422 -2.72 -15.59 -12.75
CA MET A 422 -3.29 -14.25 -12.70
C MET A 422 -2.23 -13.22 -12.33
N SER A 423 -2.28 -12.06 -12.96
CA SER A 423 -1.38 -10.96 -12.65
C SER A 423 -1.76 -10.17 -11.40
N ASN A 424 -0.74 -9.55 -10.78
CA ASN A 424 -0.89 -8.64 -9.63
C ASN A 424 -1.54 -7.29 -9.99
N GLY A 425 -1.68 -6.99 -11.27
CA GLY A 425 -2.38 -5.81 -11.75
C GLY A 425 -2.72 -5.92 -13.23
N PRO A 426 -2.81 -4.81 -13.97
CA PRO A 426 -3.25 -4.82 -15.36
C PRO A 426 -2.20 -5.34 -16.35
N LYS A 427 -0.98 -5.69 -15.93
CA LYS A 427 0.09 -6.08 -16.85
C LYS A 427 0.64 -7.45 -16.53
N LEU A 428 0.99 -8.20 -17.58
CA LEU A 428 1.68 -9.50 -17.51
C LEU A 428 2.55 -9.65 -18.76
N SER A 429 3.75 -10.19 -18.61
CA SER A 429 4.62 -10.54 -19.73
C SER A 429 4.94 -12.04 -19.69
N MET A 430 4.97 -12.67 -20.85
CA MET A 430 5.24 -14.10 -20.99
C MET A 430 6.25 -14.31 -22.11
N ILE A 431 7.31 -15.08 -21.85
CA ILE A 431 8.35 -15.39 -22.81
C ILE A 431 8.42 -16.90 -23.01
N PHE A 432 8.13 -17.37 -24.21
CA PHE A 432 8.37 -18.75 -24.62
C PHE A 432 9.76 -18.89 -25.23
N ARG A 433 10.53 -19.89 -24.78
CA ARG A 433 11.84 -20.27 -25.31
C ARG A 433 11.81 -21.74 -25.70
N GLY A 434 11.80 -22.03 -27.00
CA GLY A 434 11.96 -23.38 -27.55
C GLY A 434 13.38 -23.55 -28.08
N LEU A 435 14.31 -24.02 -27.24
CA LEU A 435 15.72 -24.20 -27.56
C LEU A 435 15.93 -25.41 -28.48
N HIS A 436 15.23 -26.50 -28.22
CA HIS A 436 15.39 -27.76 -28.95
C HIS A 436 14.10 -28.10 -29.72
N SER A 437 14.22 -28.77 -30.87
CA SER A 437 13.06 -29.21 -31.66
C SER A 437 13.12 -30.69 -31.92
N LEU A 438 12.21 -31.44 -31.31
CA LEU A 438 11.99 -32.86 -31.58
C LEU A 438 10.50 -33.13 -31.85
N ARG A 439 10.24 -34.16 -32.67
CA ARG A 439 9.00 -34.42 -33.43
C ARG A 439 7.72 -34.70 -32.60
N ASN A 440 7.74 -34.61 -31.26
CA ASN A 440 6.66 -35.10 -30.41
C ASN A 440 6.06 -34.07 -29.43
N SER A 441 6.57 -32.82 -29.37
CA SER A 441 5.99 -31.77 -28.52
C SER A 441 4.89 -31.04 -29.28
N ARG A 442 3.65 -31.02 -28.75
CA ARG A 442 2.54 -30.29 -29.39
C ARG A 442 2.63 -28.77 -29.20
N GLY A 443 3.47 -28.32 -28.27
CA GLY A 443 3.55 -26.93 -27.86
C GLY A 443 2.47 -26.57 -26.86
N PHE A 444 1.86 -25.39 -26.97
CA PHE A 444 0.86 -24.94 -26.01
C PHE A 444 -0.31 -24.22 -26.67
N LYS A 445 -1.45 -24.27 -26.00
CA LYS A 445 -2.64 -23.46 -26.25
C LYS A 445 -3.12 -22.86 -24.94
N ILE A 446 -3.19 -21.54 -24.88
CA ILE A 446 -3.55 -20.78 -23.68
C ILE A 446 -4.68 -19.82 -24.03
N SER A 447 -5.73 -19.81 -23.23
CA SER A 447 -6.78 -18.81 -23.30
C SER A 447 -6.51 -17.71 -22.28
N TYR A 448 -6.47 -16.46 -22.74
CA TYR A 448 -6.28 -15.30 -21.89
C TYR A 448 -7.58 -14.50 -21.73
N ALA A 449 -7.73 -13.84 -20.59
CA ALA A 449 -8.82 -12.90 -20.34
C ALA A 449 -8.36 -11.75 -19.45
N PHE A 450 -8.91 -10.56 -19.66
CA PHE A 450 -8.80 -9.41 -18.76
C PHE A 450 -10.03 -9.40 -17.86
N VAL A 451 -9.84 -9.70 -16.57
CA VAL A 451 -10.92 -9.93 -15.61
C VAL A 451 -10.87 -8.91 -14.47
N THR A 452 -12.03 -8.48 -13.99
CA THR A 452 -12.16 -7.56 -12.85
C THR A 452 -12.71 -8.24 -11.59
N ASP A 453 -13.21 -9.46 -11.72
CA ASP A 453 -13.87 -10.26 -10.68
C ASP A 453 -12.90 -11.23 -9.98
N TYR A 454 -11.60 -11.12 -10.22
CA TYR A 454 -10.57 -12.00 -9.65
C TYR A 454 -10.81 -13.50 -9.96
N ALA A 455 -11.61 -13.80 -11.00
CA ALA A 455 -12.14 -15.12 -11.33
C ALA A 455 -12.96 -15.78 -10.21
N ILE A 456 -13.50 -14.99 -9.28
CA ILE A 456 -14.43 -15.42 -8.24
C ILE A 456 -15.84 -15.35 -8.81
N LYS A 457 -16.43 -16.52 -9.08
CA LYS A 457 -17.74 -16.63 -9.75
C LYS A 457 -18.94 -16.62 -8.79
N SER A 458 -18.70 -16.56 -7.49
CA SER A 458 -19.74 -16.64 -6.45
C SER A 458 -19.92 -15.30 -5.74
N GLY A 459 -21.13 -15.05 -5.28
CA GLY A 459 -21.48 -13.80 -4.62
C GLY A 459 -21.65 -12.63 -5.59
N LYS A 460 -22.12 -11.51 -5.07
CA LYS A 460 -22.26 -10.26 -5.82
C LYS A 460 -21.02 -9.40 -5.63
N GLN A 461 -20.32 -9.07 -6.72
CA GLN A 461 -19.16 -8.19 -6.65
C GLN A 461 -19.58 -6.76 -6.24
N LEU A 462 -18.85 -6.18 -5.28
CA LEU A 462 -19.06 -4.82 -4.79
C LEU A 462 -18.04 -3.88 -5.44
N LEU A 463 -18.51 -2.96 -6.29
CA LEU A 463 -17.64 -2.09 -7.10
C LEU A 463 -17.04 -0.95 -6.28
N GLU A 464 -17.61 -0.65 -5.11
CA GLU A 464 -17.11 0.31 -4.15
C GLU A 464 -15.81 -0.14 -3.43
N PHE A 465 -15.36 -1.38 -3.64
CA PHE A 465 -14.08 -1.91 -3.14
C PHE A 465 -13.22 -2.46 -4.28
N PRO A 466 -11.88 -2.46 -4.17
CA PRO A 466 -11.00 -3.02 -5.22
C PRO A 466 -11.22 -4.51 -5.45
N CYS A 467 -11.47 -5.27 -4.38
CA CYS A 467 -11.89 -6.67 -4.41
C CYS A 467 -12.83 -6.95 -3.24
N ALA A 468 -14.13 -7.05 -3.52
CA ALA A 468 -15.08 -7.53 -2.51
C ALA A 468 -16.31 -8.20 -3.09
N PHE A 469 -16.86 -9.15 -2.33
CA PHE A 469 -18.01 -9.96 -2.70
C PHE A 469 -19.01 -10.05 -1.54
N ALA A 470 -20.29 -9.84 -1.83
CA ALA A 470 -21.38 -9.98 -0.89
C ALA A 470 -22.15 -11.29 -1.10
N TYR A 471 -22.50 -11.95 0.00
CA TYR A 471 -23.27 -13.18 0.05
C TYR A 471 -24.45 -12.95 1.01
N ASN A 472 -25.67 -13.01 0.49
CA ASN A 472 -26.88 -12.79 1.27
C ASN A 472 -27.64 -14.10 1.45
N SER A 473 -27.95 -14.43 2.70
CA SER A 473 -28.81 -15.57 3.08
C SER A 473 -30.15 -15.58 2.32
N SER A 474 -30.73 -14.40 2.09
CA SER A 474 -32.00 -14.23 1.36
C SER A 474 -31.91 -14.62 -0.11
N GLU A 475 -30.72 -14.53 -0.71
CA GLU A 475 -30.48 -14.94 -2.10
C GLU A 475 -30.06 -16.40 -2.17
N ARG A 476 -29.14 -16.82 -1.28
CA ARG A 476 -28.57 -18.17 -1.28
C ARG A 476 -28.06 -18.56 0.11
N GLY A 477 -28.71 -19.56 0.71
CA GLY A 477 -28.38 -20.08 2.04
C GLY A 477 -27.07 -20.91 2.14
N ARG A 478 -26.49 -21.37 1.03
CA ARG A 478 -25.21 -22.12 1.01
C ARG A 478 -24.46 -22.01 -0.31
N GLY A 479 -23.14 -22.09 -0.27
CA GLY A 479 -22.33 -22.03 -1.48
C GLY A 479 -20.84 -22.24 -1.22
N VAL A 480 -20.03 -21.81 -2.17
CA VAL A 480 -18.57 -21.93 -2.14
C VAL A 480 -17.93 -20.56 -2.33
N ILE A 481 -16.89 -20.29 -1.59
CA ILE A 481 -15.95 -19.19 -1.80
C ILE A 481 -14.57 -19.75 -2.10
N THR A 482 -13.78 -18.98 -2.85
CA THR A 482 -12.41 -19.34 -3.21
C THR A 482 -11.52 -18.12 -3.11
N SER A 483 -10.22 -18.32 -2.92
CA SER A 483 -9.23 -17.28 -3.15
C SER A 483 -9.30 -16.78 -4.60
N PRO A 484 -8.82 -15.56 -4.88
CA PRO A 484 -8.58 -15.10 -6.24
C PRO A 484 -7.80 -16.12 -7.07
N ASN A 485 -8.13 -16.23 -8.35
CA ASN A 485 -7.49 -17.13 -9.32
C ASN A 485 -7.54 -18.65 -9.01
N TYR A 486 -8.24 -19.11 -7.96
CA TYR A 486 -8.34 -20.52 -7.63
C TYR A 486 -8.84 -21.37 -8.83
N PRO A 487 -8.29 -22.58 -9.10
CA PRO A 487 -7.33 -23.36 -8.28
C PRO A 487 -5.84 -22.98 -8.49
N GLY A 488 -5.57 -21.88 -9.20
CA GLY A 488 -4.23 -21.32 -9.34
C GLY A 488 -3.76 -20.60 -8.09
N ILE A 489 -2.50 -20.17 -8.13
CA ILE A 489 -1.87 -19.35 -7.10
C ILE A 489 -2.58 -17.98 -7.05
N TYR A 490 -2.85 -17.47 -5.85
CA TYR A 490 -3.46 -16.16 -5.70
C TYR A 490 -2.46 -15.04 -6.05
N PRO A 491 -2.92 -13.88 -6.56
CA PRO A 491 -2.04 -12.76 -6.86
C PRO A 491 -1.48 -12.12 -5.57
N ARG A 492 -0.27 -11.58 -5.67
CA ARG A 492 0.39 -10.79 -4.63
C ARG A 492 -0.24 -9.39 -4.52
N ASP A 493 0.06 -8.68 -3.44
CA ASP A 493 -0.45 -7.35 -3.12
C ASP A 493 -1.97 -7.22 -3.27
N THR A 494 -2.68 -8.26 -2.82
CA THR A 494 -4.11 -8.38 -3.02
C THR A 494 -4.83 -8.48 -1.69
N GLU A 495 -5.72 -7.52 -1.45
CA GLU A 495 -6.68 -7.56 -0.34
C GLU A 495 -8.09 -7.80 -0.88
N CYS A 496 -8.71 -8.92 -0.50
CA CYS A 496 -10.05 -9.30 -0.91
C CYS A 496 -10.96 -9.52 0.30
N ASN A 497 -12.13 -8.88 0.28
CA ASN A 497 -13.11 -8.93 1.35
C ASN A 497 -14.37 -9.72 0.96
N TYR A 498 -14.82 -10.63 1.81
CA TYR A 498 -16.03 -11.43 1.61
C TYR A 498 -17.01 -11.13 2.73
N PHE A 499 -18.18 -10.58 2.37
CA PHE A 499 -19.20 -10.14 3.31
C PHE A 499 -20.40 -11.08 3.29
N PHE A 500 -20.71 -11.69 4.42
CA PHE A 500 -21.85 -12.59 4.57
C PHE A 500 -22.93 -11.93 5.43
N TYR A 501 -24.15 -11.85 4.89
CA TYR A 501 -25.32 -11.24 5.51
C TYR A 501 -26.41 -12.29 5.76
N GLY A 502 -26.48 -12.76 7.00
CA GLY A 502 -27.52 -13.65 7.52
C GLY A 502 -28.74 -12.88 8.03
N ASN A 503 -29.88 -13.56 8.09
CA ASN A 503 -31.07 -13.07 8.79
C ASN A 503 -30.84 -13.02 10.31
N ARG A 504 -31.73 -12.36 11.06
CA ARG A 504 -31.55 -12.07 12.50
C ARG A 504 -31.18 -13.27 13.37
N ASP A 505 -31.69 -14.46 13.04
CA ASP A 505 -31.49 -15.70 13.82
C ASP A 505 -30.56 -16.71 13.12
N GLU A 506 -29.79 -16.23 12.14
CA GLU A 506 -28.85 -17.05 11.38
C GLU A 506 -27.41 -16.72 11.74
N ARG A 507 -26.54 -17.73 11.61
CA ARG A 507 -25.09 -17.60 11.73
C ARG A 507 -24.42 -18.28 10.53
N VAL A 508 -23.23 -17.82 10.20
CA VAL A 508 -22.48 -18.28 9.04
C VAL A 508 -21.45 -19.29 9.50
N ARG A 509 -21.53 -20.51 8.95
CA ARG A 509 -20.51 -21.53 9.14
C ARG A 509 -19.71 -21.69 7.85
N LEU A 510 -18.39 -21.65 7.97
CA LEU A 510 -17.41 -21.91 6.92
C LEU A 510 -16.70 -23.23 7.19
N HIS A 511 -16.54 -24.03 6.15
CA HIS A 511 -15.75 -25.24 6.13
C HIS A 511 -14.73 -25.15 4.99
N PHE A 512 -13.45 -25.05 5.34
CA PHE A 512 -12.37 -24.99 4.37
C PHE A 512 -12.00 -26.39 3.92
N THR A 513 -12.31 -26.70 2.67
CA THR A 513 -11.91 -27.94 2.00
C THR A 513 -10.48 -27.89 1.46
N HIS A 514 -9.91 -26.68 1.36
CA HIS A 514 -8.53 -26.42 0.98
C HIS A 514 -8.08 -25.13 1.64
N PHE A 515 -6.93 -25.13 2.29
CA PHE A 515 -6.34 -23.95 2.93
C PHE A 515 -4.82 -24.00 2.87
N ASP A 516 -4.26 -23.12 2.05
CA ASP A 516 -2.83 -22.95 1.83
C ASP A 516 -2.54 -21.47 1.54
N ILE A 517 -2.27 -20.72 2.61
CA ILE A 517 -1.91 -19.31 2.56
C ILE A 517 -0.47 -19.19 3.01
N GLU A 518 0.35 -18.44 2.28
CA GLU A 518 1.75 -18.25 2.63
C GLU A 518 1.89 -17.63 4.03
N GLY A 519 2.86 -18.11 4.79
CA GLY A 519 3.21 -17.46 6.05
C GLY A 519 3.62 -18.40 7.16
N VAL A 520 4.12 -17.79 8.23
CA VAL A 520 4.57 -18.47 9.44
C VAL A 520 3.68 -18.05 10.60
N ILE A 521 3.05 -19.03 11.25
CA ILE A 521 2.22 -18.82 12.44
C ILE A 521 3.08 -18.10 13.51
N PRO A 522 2.63 -16.97 14.08
CA PRO A 522 1.25 -16.48 14.17
C PRO A 522 0.80 -15.44 13.12
N CYS A 523 1.34 -15.48 11.90
CA CYS A 523 0.84 -14.71 10.74
C CYS A 523 0.82 -13.19 10.99
N LYS A 524 1.89 -12.67 11.61
CA LYS A 524 2.00 -11.27 12.03
C LYS A 524 2.66 -10.42 10.95
N ALA A 525 2.47 -9.11 11.02
CA ALA A 525 3.16 -8.17 10.14
C ALA A 525 4.69 -8.33 10.20
N VAL A 526 5.24 -8.67 11.37
CA VAL A 526 6.68 -8.89 11.58
C VAL A 526 7.21 -10.10 10.81
N SER A 527 6.39 -11.16 10.64
CA SER A 527 6.76 -12.32 9.83
C SER A 527 6.51 -12.09 8.34
N ALA A 528 6.04 -10.90 7.96
CA ALA A 528 5.65 -10.55 6.59
C ALA A 528 4.78 -11.63 5.94
N SER A 529 3.88 -12.25 6.71
CA SER A 529 3.06 -13.37 6.24
C SER A 529 1.77 -12.89 5.60
N ASP A 530 1.31 -13.61 4.59
CA ASP A 530 -0.06 -13.49 4.14
C ASP A 530 -1.01 -13.97 5.23
N TYR A 531 -2.27 -13.52 5.19
CA TYR A 531 -3.22 -13.94 6.20
C TYR A 531 -4.67 -13.91 5.73
N MET A 532 -5.45 -14.77 6.40
CA MET A 532 -6.89 -14.69 6.48
C MET A 532 -7.31 -14.25 7.88
N GLN A 533 -8.30 -13.36 7.95
CA GLN A 533 -8.90 -12.90 9.20
C GLN A 533 -10.42 -12.94 9.11
N PHE A 534 -11.07 -13.27 10.22
CA PHE A 534 -12.52 -13.28 10.36
C PHE A 534 -12.96 -12.21 11.37
N SER A 535 -13.95 -11.40 11.00
CA SER A 535 -14.58 -10.42 11.91
C SER A 535 -16.09 -10.58 11.90
N SER A 536 -16.71 -10.51 13.08
CA SER A 536 -18.17 -10.42 13.21
C SER A 536 -18.68 -8.97 13.15
N GLN A 537 -17.81 -8.02 12.81
CA GLN A 537 -18.10 -6.61 12.63
C GLN A 537 -17.50 -6.10 11.31
N MET A 538 -17.97 -4.96 10.83
CA MET A 538 -17.40 -4.29 9.64
C MET A 538 -15.96 -3.83 9.87
N VAL A 539 -15.62 -3.53 11.13
CA VAL A 539 -14.27 -3.21 11.59
C VAL A 539 -13.54 -4.50 11.92
N ASP A 540 -12.27 -4.59 11.51
CA ASP A 540 -11.39 -5.66 11.97
C ASP A 540 -11.04 -5.40 13.44
N VAL A 541 -11.78 -6.04 14.34
CA VAL A 541 -11.40 -6.17 15.76
C VAL A 541 -10.27 -7.20 15.81
N GLU A 542 -9.22 -6.95 16.61
CA GLU A 542 -8.07 -7.86 16.77
C GLU A 542 -8.53 -9.32 16.90
N SER A 543 -8.53 -10.02 15.77
CA SER A 543 -8.97 -11.40 15.62
C SER A 543 -7.79 -12.22 15.13
N PRO A 544 -7.72 -13.51 15.50
CA PRO A 544 -6.63 -14.37 15.07
C PRO A 544 -6.44 -14.32 13.55
N ARG A 545 -5.19 -14.22 13.12
CA ARG A 545 -4.78 -14.33 11.72
C ARG A 545 -4.41 -15.78 11.43
N TYR A 546 -4.83 -16.28 10.28
CA TYR A 546 -4.62 -17.66 9.83
C TYR A 546 -3.78 -17.66 8.56
N CYS A 547 -2.75 -18.50 8.54
CA CYS A 547 -1.82 -18.71 7.42
C CYS A 547 -1.18 -20.10 7.58
N GLY A 548 -0.33 -20.47 6.63
CA GLY A 548 0.23 -21.80 6.47
C GLY A 548 -0.73 -22.76 5.75
N GLN A 549 -0.27 -23.99 5.57
CA GLN A 549 -1.07 -25.09 5.06
C GLN A 549 -1.80 -25.76 6.23
N LEU A 550 -3.13 -25.75 6.21
CA LEU A 550 -3.97 -26.33 7.25
C LEU A 550 -4.82 -27.46 6.66
N ASN A 551 -4.80 -28.63 7.32
CA ASN A 551 -5.54 -29.81 6.84
C ASN A 551 -7.06 -29.64 6.97
N GLU A 552 -7.54 -29.04 8.08
CA GLU A 552 -8.94 -28.73 8.30
C GLU A 552 -9.08 -27.40 9.05
N LEU A 553 -9.95 -26.53 8.57
CA LEU A 553 -10.32 -25.28 9.23
C LEU A 553 -11.84 -25.10 9.13
N HIS A 554 -12.47 -24.86 10.28
CA HIS A 554 -13.87 -24.48 10.36
C HIS A 554 -14.00 -23.17 11.12
N PHE A 555 -14.91 -22.33 10.68
CA PHE A 555 -15.21 -21.08 11.35
C PHE A 555 -16.73 -20.91 11.47
N THR A 556 -17.21 -20.41 12.61
CA THR A 556 -18.62 -20.09 12.82
C THR A 556 -18.72 -18.66 13.33
N SER A 557 -19.41 -17.79 12.61
CA SER A 557 -19.62 -16.38 12.99
C SER A 557 -20.32 -16.28 14.34
N LYS A 558 -20.08 -15.23 15.13
CA LYS A 558 -20.79 -15.04 16.40
C LYS A 558 -22.21 -14.48 16.20
N ASN A 559 -22.37 -13.66 15.17
CA ASN A 559 -23.58 -12.94 14.85
C ASN A 559 -24.04 -13.32 13.43
N ASN A 560 -25.14 -12.72 12.97
CA ASN A 560 -25.66 -12.87 11.61
C ASN A 560 -24.81 -12.21 10.52
N PHE A 561 -23.71 -11.57 10.88
CA PHE A 561 -22.76 -10.99 9.94
C PHE A 561 -21.38 -11.61 10.11
N LEU A 562 -20.71 -11.84 8.97
CA LEU A 562 -19.32 -12.27 8.93
C LEU A 562 -18.60 -11.52 7.81
N LYS A 563 -17.48 -10.91 8.15
CA LYS A 563 -16.47 -10.43 7.21
C LYS A 563 -15.28 -11.38 7.23
N LEU A 564 -14.86 -11.83 6.07
CA LEU A 564 -13.59 -12.53 5.86
C LEU A 564 -12.67 -11.63 5.04
N THR A 565 -11.51 -11.30 5.60
CA THR A 565 -10.45 -10.54 4.92
C THR A 565 -9.33 -11.50 4.53
N PHE A 566 -8.99 -11.55 3.25
CA PHE A 566 -7.77 -12.19 2.75
C PHE A 566 -6.79 -11.13 2.29
N LYS A 567 -5.54 -11.17 2.75
CA LYS A 567 -4.50 -10.22 2.38
C LYS A 567 -3.19 -10.95 2.04
N SER A 568 -2.63 -10.63 0.86
CA SER A 568 -1.31 -11.07 0.42
C SER A 568 -0.29 -9.91 0.36
N ASN A 569 0.98 -10.23 0.56
CA ASN A 569 2.15 -9.36 0.43
C ASN A 569 2.73 -9.39 -1.01
N ASP A 570 3.89 -8.76 -1.21
CA ASP A 570 4.62 -8.61 -2.48
C ASP A 570 5.65 -9.73 -2.76
N ARG A 571 5.89 -10.64 -1.81
CA ARG A 571 7.06 -11.54 -1.80
C ARG A 571 6.75 -12.96 -2.25
N LEU A 572 5.88 -13.64 -1.52
CA LEU A 572 5.65 -15.08 -1.66
C LEU A 572 4.15 -15.33 -1.78
N ASP A 573 3.80 -16.47 -2.36
CA ASP A 573 2.42 -16.83 -2.65
C ASP A 573 2.23 -18.34 -2.49
N ALA A 574 0.96 -18.76 -2.44
CA ALA A 574 0.57 -20.15 -2.21
C ALA A 574 -0.70 -20.51 -2.99
N THR A 575 -1.20 -21.75 -2.85
CA THR A 575 -2.32 -22.25 -3.68
C THR A 575 -3.70 -21.74 -3.25
N GLY A 576 -3.78 -20.99 -2.15
CA GLY A 576 -4.97 -20.28 -1.70
C GLY A 576 -5.96 -21.13 -0.94
N PHE A 577 -7.25 -20.85 -1.09
CA PHE A 577 -8.28 -21.52 -0.31
C PHE A 577 -9.55 -21.82 -1.10
N ARG A 578 -10.28 -22.85 -0.67
CA ARG A 578 -11.66 -23.15 -1.08
C ARG A 578 -12.46 -23.48 0.17
N ALA A 579 -13.52 -22.73 0.41
CA ALA A 579 -14.39 -22.93 1.56
C ALA A 579 -15.86 -23.04 1.15
N GLU A 580 -16.57 -23.92 1.82
CA GLU A 580 -18.03 -24.06 1.73
C GLU A 580 -18.66 -23.23 2.85
N TYR A 581 -19.65 -22.42 2.51
CA TYR A 581 -20.40 -21.62 3.46
C TYR A 581 -21.84 -22.09 3.55
N ILE A 582 -22.41 -21.97 4.75
CA ILE A 582 -23.82 -22.21 5.01
C ILE A 582 -24.33 -21.23 6.07
N PHE A 583 -25.50 -20.64 5.81
CA PHE A 583 -26.27 -19.89 6.79
C PHE A 583 -27.16 -20.90 7.55
N LEU A 584 -26.97 -21.00 8.85
CA LEU A 584 -27.70 -21.92 9.73
C LEU A 584 -28.47 -21.12 10.77
N ARG A 585 -29.68 -21.56 11.10
CA ARG A 585 -30.39 -21.02 12.27
C ARG A 585 -29.73 -21.49 13.56
N ASP A 586 -29.85 -20.72 14.62
CA ASP A 586 -29.29 -21.10 15.94
C ASP A 586 -29.77 -22.49 16.41
N SER A 587 -31.01 -22.88 16.12
CA SER A 587 -31.56 -24.20 16.42
C SER A 587 -30.85 -25.34 15.69
N GLU A 588 -30.47 -25.11 14.42
CA GLU A 588 -29.78 -26.08 13.58
C GLU A 588 -28.31 -26.22 14.01
N MET A 589 -27.71 -25.14 14.50
CA MET A 589 -26.31 -25.16 14.95
C MET A 589 -26.10 -26.02 16.21
N HIS A 590 -27.08 -26.05 17.11
CA HIS A 590 -27.07 -26.92 18.29
C HIS A 590 -27.25 -28.40 17.92
N SER A 591 -27.98 -28.70 16.83
CA SER A 591 -28.16 -30.08 16.37
C SER A 591 -26.87 -30.70 15.79
N MET A 592 -25.94 -29.89 15.28
CA MET A 592 -24.66 -30.36 14.74
C MET A 592 -23.56 -30.58 15.81
N THR A 593 -23.79 -30.18 17.05
CA THR A 593 -22.78 -30.25 18.15
C THR A 593 -22.97 -31.45 19.09
N MET A 594 -24.00 -32.27 18.90
CA MET A 594 -24.28 -33.46 19.73
C MET A 594 -24.14 -34.75 18.91
N PRO A 595 -23.09 -35.57 19.10
CA PRO A 595 -23.19 -37.00 18.88
C PRO A 595 -23.85 -37.63 20.11
N GLU A 596 -24.99 -38.29 19.93
CA GLU A 596 -25.61 -39.15 20.95
C GLU A 596 -24.61 -40.24 21.37
N PHE A 597 -24.08 -40.15 22.59
CA PHE A 597 -23.57 -41.32 23.28
C PHE A 597 -24.77 -42.10 23.82
N ALA A 598 -25.21 -43.09 23.05
CA ALA A 598 -26.07 -44.15 23.56
C ALA A 598 -25.27 -44.95 24.60
N ASP A 599 -25.63 -44.73 25.86
CA ASP A 599 -25.17 -45.48 27.02
C ASP A 599 -25.72 -46.92 26.93
N ASN A 600 -24.86 -47.87 26.58
CA ASN A 600 -25.08 -49.28 26.85
C ASN A 600 -24.06 -49.71 27.90
N GLY A 601 -24.55 -49.81 29.13
CA GLY A 601 -23.78 -50.25 30.28
C GLY A 601 -23.20 -51.65 30.10
N ALA A 602 -21.91 -51.77 30.41
CA ALA A 602 -21.34 -52.98 30.98
C ALA A 602 -20.17 -52.56 31.89
N SER A 603 -20.33 -52.86 33.17
CA SER A 603 -19.31 -52.69 34.21
C SER A 603 -18.06 -53.51 33.93
N LEU A 604 -16.89 -53.04 34.37
CA LEU A 604 -15.98 -53.77 35.30
C LEU A 604 -14.76 -52.91 35.67
N LEU A 605 -14.73 -52.53 36.96
CA LEU A 605 -13.63 -52.37 37.92
C LEU A 605 -12.18 -51.97 37.48
N ALA A 606 -11.70 -50.95 38.20
CA ALA A 606 -10.37 -50.32 38.40
C ALA A 606 -9.09 -51.23 38.41
N PRO A 607 -7.82 -50.73 38.54
CA PRO A 607 -7.39 -49.38 38.94
C PRO A 607 -6.14 -48.76 38.25
N ILE A 608 -5.95 -47.50 38.63
CA ILE A 608 -4.83 -46.56 38.52
C ILE A 608 -3.44 -47.20 38.74
N LEU A 609 -2.47 -46.84 37.89
CA LEU A 609 -1.04 -46.82 38.22
C LEU A 609 -0.34 -45.62 37.57
N VAL A 610 0.15 -44.75 38.46
CA VAL A 610 1.04 -43.59 38.26
C VAL A 610 2.42 -44.07 37.86
N TRP A 611 3.12 -43.43 36.90
CA TRP A 611 4.58 -43.22 36.96
C TRP A 611 5.00 -41.94 36.21
N GLN A 612 5.79 -41.13 36.90
CA GLN A 612 6.36 -39.84 36.51
C GLN A 612 7.58 -39.96 35.58
N ILE A 613 7.72 -38.97 34.71
CA ILE A 613 8.92 -38.15 34.41
C ILE A 613 10.30 -38.84 34.40
N THR A 614 10.92 -38.86 33.22
CA THR A 614 12.35 -38.52 33.04
C THR A 614 12.57 -37.95 31.63
N PHE A 615 12.90 -36.66 31.55
CA PHE A 615 13.46 -36.01 30.37
C PHE A 615 14.87 -35.57 30.75
N MET A 616 15.91 -36.14 30.14
CA MET A 616 17.24 -35.57 30.19
C MET A 616 18.01 -35.87 28.90
N LYS A 617 18.38 -34.77 28.22
CA LYS A 617 19.54 -34.53 27.37
C LYS A 617 19.91 -35.57 26.31
N LEU A 618 20.02 -35.10 25.06
CA LEU A 618 21.29 -35.20 24.33
C LEU A 618 21.38 -34.09 23.27
N ILE A 619 22.39 -33.24 23.41
CA ILE A 619 22.95 -32.35 22.37
C ILE A 619 24.40 -32.80 22.20
N GLU A 620 24.85 -32.73 20.94
CA GLU A 620 26.22 -32.75 20.39
C GLU A 620 26.78 -34.03 19.75
N VAL A 621 27.49 -33.74 18.64
CA VAL A 621 28.41 -34.52 17.79
C VAL A 621 27.78 -35.22 16.58
N VAL A 622 27.75 -34.56 15.40
CA VAL A 622 28.80 -34.42 14.37
C VAL A 622 28.46 -33.25 13.45
#